data_AF-A0A1V3R8F6-F1
#
_entry.id   AF-A0A1V3R8F6-F1
#
_cell.length_a   1.000
_cell.length_b   1.000
_cell.length_c   1.000
_cell.angle_alpha   90.00
_cell.angle_beta   90.00
_cell.angle_gamma   90.00
#
_symmetry.space_group_name_H-M   'P 1'
#
loop_
_entity.id
_entity.type
_entity.pdbx_description
1 polymer ?
#
loop_
_entity_poly.entity_id
_entity_poly.type
_entity_poly.pdbx_seq_one_letter_code
_entity_poly.pdbx_strand_id
1 'polypeptide(L)'
;MSIVEIDETEVKNFQNLLEFLKRLSHDGVTPLIEKQVKSMLGFSLKFFSHLVLEDTFPEICRLTINNRIFGENRRINEIKYLKYPPNELVKKYGRCNQPNESVLYGAFGIMTVLNELKPRVGDLITKTTWQLKSEQTLKFCPIFRNQPDGDVINPRTFEINQEFEKLIRDYPKNIKSQILDLAKFIADSFSKRITSNNHLDYVFSAYFASKIFNEFENGSIEAIYYPSVQDKLSFENIAIKPSSFDQKYELVEVKESVITVDPRNGSRGYLMDGLTECKSFDFASGRILWDSKKFYQSKDRLEKLIREFELKLE
;
A
#
# COMPACT_ATOMS: atom_id res chain seq x y z
N MET A 1 -36.67 3.36 5.69
CA MET A 1 -36.73 2.98 4.26
C MET A 1 -37.04 1.51 4.20
N SER A 2 -38.09 1.09 3.49
CA SER A 2 -38.28 -0.34 3.20
C SER A 2 -37.13 -0.77 2.29
N ILE A 3 -36.31 -1.71 2.74
CA ILE A 3 -35.26 -2.28 1.91
C ILE A 3 -35.97 -3.01 0.77
N VAL A 4 -35.78 -2.55 -0.47
CA VAL A 4 -36.36 -3.20 -1.66
C VAL A 4 -35.78 -4.60 -1.75
N GLU A 5 -36.62 -5.62 -1.77
CA GLU A 5 -36.17 -6.99 -1.98
C GLU A 5 -35.57 -7.12 -3.38
N ILE A 6 -34.33 -7.62 -3.44
CA ILE A 6 -33.63 -7.94 -4.69
C ILE A 6 -34.04 -9.35 -5.09
N ASP A 7 -34.47 -9.55 -6.33
CA ASP A 7 -34.82 -10.86 -6.88
C ASP A 7 -33.60 -11.79 -6.95
N GLU A 8 -33.82 -13.09 -6.76
CA GLU A 8 -32.81 -14.14 -6.90
C GLU A 8 -32.14 -14.11 -8.29
N THR A 9 -32.88 -13.77 -9.35
CA THR A 9 -32.32 -13.63 -10.70
C THR A 9 -31.27 -12.51 -10.76
N GLU A 10 -31.52 -11.38 -10.08
CA GLU A 10 -30.57 -10.27 -10.04
C GLU A 10 -29.30 -10.63 -9.26
N VAL A 11 -29.43 -11.37 -8.16
CA VAL A 11 -28.29 -11.90 -7.41
C VAL A 11 -27.44 -12.83 -8.30
N LYS A 12 -28.08 -13.77 -8.99
CA LYS A 12 -27.39 -14.72 -9.87
C LYS A 12 -26.68 -14.01 -11.03
N ASN A 13 -27.32 -13.00 -11.62
CA ASN A 13 -26.70 -12.19 -12.67
C ASN A 13 -25.47 -11.43 -12.16
N PHE A 14 -25.55 -10.88 -10.95
CA PHE A 14 -24.42 -10.22 -10.31
C PHE A 14 -23.27 -11.20 -10.03
N GLN A 15 -23.56 -12.40 -9.54
CA GLN A 15 -22.56 -13.44 -9.31
C GLN A 15 -21.87 -13.87 -10.61
N ASN A 16 -22.64 -14.08 -11.68
CA ASN A 16 -22.10 -14.41 -13.00
C ASN A 16 -21.18 -13.30 -13.54
N LEU A 17 -21.58 -12.04 -13.35
CA LEU A 17 -20.75 -10.88 -13.70
C LEU A 17 -19.43 -10.90 -12.90
N LEU A 18 -19.49 -11.09 -11.58
CA LEU A 18 -18.29 -11.13 -10.75
C LEU A 18 -17.36 -12.29 -11.13
N GLU A 19 -17.91 -13.46 -11.43
CA GLU A 19 -17.14 -14.62 -11.90
C GLU A 19 -16.45 -14.33 -13.22
N PHE A 20 -17.14 -13.70 -14.18
CA PHE A 20 -16.52 -13.24 -15.42
C PHE A 20 -15.38 -12.25 -15.18
N LEU A 21 -15.60 -11.24 -14.32
CA LEU A 21 -14.59 -10.24 -13.97
C LEU A 21 -13.39 -10.86 -13.23
N LYS A 22 -13.62 -11.86 -12.38
CA LYS A 22 -12.56 -12.63 -11.70
C LYS A 22 -11.69 -13.39 -12.69
N ARG A 23 -12.28 -14.07 -13.66
CA ARG A 23 -11.54 -14.76 -14.73
C ARG A 23 -10.72 -13.77 -15.55
N LEU A 24 -11.31 -12.67 -15.95
CA LEU A 24 -10.61 -11.62 -16.68
C LEU A 24 -9.45 -11.02 -15.87
N SER A 25 -9.64 -10.81 -14.56
CA SER A 25 -8.57 -10.41 -13.65
C SER A 25 -7.46 -11.45 -13.61
N HIS A 26 -7.78 -12.74 -13.57
CA HIS A 26 -6.81 -13.83 -13.52
C HIS A 26 -6.01 -13.97 -14.83
N ASP A 27 -6.69 -13.94 -15.98
CA ASP A 27 -6.10 -14.05 -17.32
C ASP A 27 -5.18 -12.86 -17.62
N GLY A 28 -5.40 -11.74 -16.94
CA GLY A 28 -4.57 -10.55 -17.00
C GLY A 28 -5.11 -9.51 -17.96
N VAL A 29 -4.85 -8.24 -17.63
CA VAL A 29 -5.24 -7.11 -18.46
C VAL A 29 -4.09 -6.73 -19.39
N THR A 30 -4.40 -6.52 -20.67
CA THR A 30 -3.46 -6.03 -21.68
C THR A 30 -3.73 -4.56 -22.01
N PRO A 31 -2.77 -3.82 -22.60
CA PRO A 31 -2.99 -2.44 -23.01
C PRO A 31 -4.18 -2.27 -23.96
N LEU A 32 -4.49 -3.31 -24.76
CA LEU A 32 -5.59 -3.29 -25.73
C LEU A 32 -6.96 -3.23 -25.07
N ILE A 33 -7.13 -3.94 -23.95
CA ILE A 33 -8.43 -4.10 -23.29
C ILE A 33 -8.59 -3.22 -22.04
N GLU A 34 -7.51 -2.65 -21.50
CA GLU A 34 -7.49 -1.86 -20.26
C GLU A 34 -8.65 -0.85 -20.16
N LYS A 35 -8.83 -0.02 -21.18
CA LYS A 35 -9.89 1.01 -21.22
C LYS A 35 -11.28 0.38 -21.21
N GLN A 36 -11.47 -0.72 -21.93
CA GLN A 36 -12.75 -1.45 -21.99
C GLN A 36 -13.06 -2.09 -20.64
N VAL A 37 -12.08 -2.69 -19.98
CA VAL A 37 -12.24 -3.28 -18.64
C VAL A 37 -12.69 -2.23 -17.63
N LYS A 38 -12.05 -1.06 -17.61
CA LYS A 38 -12.44 0.04 -16.73
C LYS A 38 -13.86 0.53 -17.00
N SER A 39 -14.21 0.69 -18.27
CA SER A 39 -15.56 1.08 -18.67
C SER A 39 -16.60 0.06 -18.23
N MET A 40 -16.31 -1.24 -18.41
CA MET A 40 -17.17 -2.33 -17.98
C MET A 40 -17.34 -2.37 -16.47
N LEU A 41 -16.27 -2.20 -15.70
CA LEU A 41 -16.35 -2.10 -14.23
C LEU A 41 -17.26 -0.95 -13.79
N GLY A 42 -17.21 0.19 -14.47
CA GLY A 42 -18.06 1.35 -14.19
C GLY A 42 -19.54 1.13 -14.50
N PHE A 43 -19.85 0.49 -15.64
CA PHE A 43 -21.25 0.27 -16.07
C PHE A 43 -21.91 -0.94 -15.39
N SER A 44 -21.14 -2.00 -15.14
CA SER A 44 -21.69 -3.28 -14.68
C SER A 44 -21.86 -3.34 -13.16
N LEU A 45 -21.03 -2.63 -12.38
CA LEU A 45 -21.16 -2.57 -10.93
C LEU A 45 -22.11 -1.43 -10.51
N LYS A 46 -23.42 -1.71 -10.58
CA LYS A 46 -24.49 -0.75 -10.27
C LYS A 46 -24.55 -0.29 -8.81
N PHE A 47 -23.96 -1.05 -7.90
CA PHE A 47 -23.81 -0.68 -6.50
C PHE A 47 -22.36 -0.89 -6.05
N PHE A 48 -21.96 -0.13 -5.03
CA PHE A 48 -20.69 -0.30 -4.35
C PHE A 48 -20.93 -0.17 -2.84
N SER A 49 -20.48 -1.16 -2.08
CA SER A 49 -20.60 -1.19 -0.63
C SER A 49 -19.34 -1.82 -0.07
N HIS A 50 -18.83 -1.24 1.02
CA HIS A 50 -17.65 -1.74 1.71
C HIS A 50 -17.64 -1.28 3.16
N LEU A 51 -16.87 -1.95 4.01
CA LEU A 51 -16.72 -1.55 5.41
C LEU A 51 -15.95 -0.23 5.51
N VAL A 52 -16.40 0.64 6.40
CA VAL A 52 -15.76 1.90 6.76
C VAL A 52 -15.52 1.89 8.26
N LEU A 53 -14.30 2.21 8.66
CA LEU A 53 -13.88 2.29 10.06
C LEU A 53 -13.16 3.63 10.29
N GLU A 54 -13.06 3.99 11.56
CA GLU A 54 -12.21 5.08 12.04
C GLU A 54 -11.29 4.54 13.13
N ASP A 55 -9.99 4.78 12.98
CA ASP A 55 -8.98 4.32 13.93
C ASP A 55 -7.76 5.24 13.89
N THR A 56 -6.90 5.12 14.90
CA THR A 56 -5.63 5.81 14.99
C THR A 56 -4.51 4.94 14.42
N PHE A 57 -3.57 5.56 13.72
CA PHE A 57 -2.36 4.90 13.22
C PHE A 57 -1.17 5.76 13.69
N PRO A 58 -0.72 5.59 14.94
CA PRO A 58 0.19 6.54 15.58
C PRO A 58 1.51 6.74 14.84
N GLU A 59 2.01 5.65 14.24
CA GLU A 59 3.27 5.63 13.51
C GLU A 59 3.11 4.89 12.18
N ILE A 60 3.71 5.46 11.12
CA ILE A 60 3.80 4.83 9.81
C ILE A 60 5.25 4.84 9.35
N CYS A 61 5.71 3.68 8.88
CA CYS A 61 7.01 3.52 8.26
C CYS A 61 6.89 3.52 6.73
N ARG A 62 7.86 4.15 6.07
CA ARG A 62 8.06 4.07 4.61
C ARG A 62 9.53 3.91 4.31
N LEU A 63 9.85 3.09 3.31
CA LEU A 63 11.19 2.91 2.80
C LEU A 63 11.27 3.47 1.38
N THR A 64 12.34 4.17 1.12
CA THR A 64 12.70 4.66 -0.21
C THR A 64 14.00 3.99 -0.63
N ILE A 65 14.05 3.48 -1.85
CA ILE A 65 15.29 3.00 -2.47
C ILE A 65 15.83 4.16 -3.30
N ASN A 66 16.94 4.74 -2.88
CA ASN A 66 17.37 6.06 -3.32
C ASN A 66 17.68 6.11 -4.83
N ASN A 67 18.24 5.03 -5.37
CA ASN A 67 18.53 4.92 -6.80
C ASN A 67 17.28 4.96 -7.69
N ARG A 68 16.09 4.65 -7.17
CA ARG A 68 14.83 4.76 -7.92
C ARG A 68 14.38 6.20 -8.12
N ILE A 69 14.96 7.14 -7.36
CA ILE A 69 14.68 8.58 -7.48
C ILE A 69 15.73 9.23 -8.38
N PHE A 70 17.01 9.00 -8.11
CA PHE A 70 18.10 9.74 -8.73
C PHE A 70 18.84 8.97 -9.84
N GLY A 71 18.56 7.68 -10.02
CA GLY A 71 19.34 6.80 -10.89
C GLY A 71 20.66 6.32 -10.28
N GLU A 72 20.97 6.72 -9.05
CA GLU A 72 22.23 6.44 -8.35
C GLU A 72 22.03 6.34 -6.83
N ASN A 73 22.98 5.72 -6.11
CA ASN A 73 22.97 5.58 -4.65
C ASN A 73 23.29 6.90 -3.93
N ARG A 74 22.44 7.89 -4.12
CA ARG A 74 22.58 9.23 -3.55
C ARG A 74 21.71 9.42 -2.31
N ARG A 75 22.27 10.04 -1.26
CA ARG A 75 21.55 10.43 -0.06
C ARG A 75 20.40 11.40 -0.39
N ILE A 76 19.26 11.19 0.27
CA ILE A 76 18.12 12.09 0.15
C ILE A 76 18.30 13.24 1.14
N ASN A 77 18.36 14.46 0.63
CA ASN A 77 18.50 15.69 1.43
C ASN A 77 17.20 16.51 1.52
N GLU A 78 16.18 16.18 0.72
CA GLU A 78 14.89 16.89 0.70
C GLU A 78 13.73 15.97 1.13
N ILE A 79 12.88 16.47 2.02
CA ILE A 79 11.75 15.75 2.62
C ILE A 79 10.74 15.29 1.55
N LYS A 80 10.54 16.08 0.49
CA LYS A 80 9.55 15.79 -0.57
C LYS A 80 9.74 14.41 -1.21
N TYR A 81 10.99 13.93 -1.26
CA TYR A 81 11.33 12.60 -1.81
C TYR A 81 11.00 11.43 -0.89
N LEU A 82 10.72 11.72 0.39
CA LEU A 82 10.34 10.73 1.40
C LEU A 82 8.82 10.56 1.51
N LYS A 83 8.05 11.41 0.84
CA LYS A 83 6.58 11.35 0.79
C LYS A 83 6.10 10.47 -0.38
N TYR A 84 4.84 10.65 -0.74
CA TYR A 84 4.24 10.17 -1.98
C TYR A 84 4.82 10.94 -3.20
N PRO A 85 4.84 10.34 -4.40
CA PRO A 85 5.30 11.02 -5.61
C PRO A 85 4.29 12.06 -6.11
N PRO A 86 4.69 13.12 -6.83
CA PRO A 86 3.77 13.96 -7.59
C PRO A 86 2.91 13.14 -8.57
N ASN A 87 1.65 13.57 -8.80
CA ASN A 87 0.68 12.85 -9.64
C ASN A 87 1.25 12.52 -11.02
N GLU A 88 1.88 13.50 -11.67
CA GLU A 88 2.46 13.38 -12.99
C GLU A 88 3.59 12.36 -13.09
N LEU A 89 4.23 11.97 -11.98
CA LEU A 89 5.25 10.93 -11.96
C LEU A 89 4.66 9.52 -11.79
N VAL A 90 3.39 9.42 -11.42
CA VAL A 90 2.68 8.14 -11.30
C VAL A 90 2.23 7.66 -12.68
N LYS A 91 3.10 6.91 -13.36
CA LYS A 91 2.82 6.40 -14.72
C LYS A 91 2.21 5.00 -14.78
N LYS A 92 2.23 4.28 -13.66
CA LYS A 92 1.85 2.86 -13.60
C LYS A 92 0.79 2.64 -12.54
N TYR A 93 -0.02 1.60 -12.75
CA TYR A 93 -0.93 1.11 -11.73
C TYR A 93 -0.14 0.51 -10.56
N GLY A 94 -0.60 0.81 -9.35
CA GLY A 94 -0.26 0.07 -8.13
C GLY A 94 -1.54 -0.45 -7.48
N ARG A 95 -1.43 -1.20 -6.38
CA ARG A 95 -2.61 -1.77 -5.69
C ARG A 95 -3.66 -0.71 -5.33
N CYS A 96 -3.21 0.48 -4.96
CA CYS A 96 -4.07 1.57 -4.48
C CYS A 96 -4.02 2.83 -5.35
N ASN A 97 -3.51 2.75 -6.59
CA ASN A 97 -3.43 3.93 -7.45
C ASN A 97 -3.52 3.59 -8.93
N GLN A 98 -4.14 4.48 -9.69
CA GLN A 98 -4.05 4.52 -11.15
C GLN A 98 -2.93 5.46 -11.61
N PRO A 99 -2.58 5.45 -12.91
CA PRO A 99 -1.76 6.50 -13.48
C PRO A 99 -2.35 7.90 -13.21
N ASN A 100 -1.49 8.84 -12.82
CA ASN A 100 -1.81 10.20 -12.37
C ASN A 100 -2.58 10.32 -11.04
N GLU A 101 -2.72 9.24 -10.28
CA GLU A 101 -3.26 9.28 -8.92
C GLU A 101 -2.13 9.04 -7.91
N SER A 102 -1.76 10.05 -7.14
CA SER A 102 -0.78 9.89 -6.08
C SER A 102 -1.39 9.37 -4.79
N VAL A 103 -0.65 8.46 -4.14
CA VAL A 103 -0.98 7.90 -2.84
C VAL A 103 0.30 7.66 -2.06
N LEU A 104 0.24 7.86 -0.74
CA LEU A 104 1.31 7.44 0.14
C LEU A 104 1.15 5.97 0.47
N TYR A 105 2.14 5.16 0.07
CA TYR A 105 2.27 3.79 0.56
C TYR A 105 3.18 3.74 1.79
N GLY A 106 2.71 3.10 2.85
CA GLY A 106 3.45 2.81 4.07
C GLY A 106 3.06 1.46 4.68
N ALA A 107 3.74 1.10 5.76
CA ALA A 107 3.42 -0.06 6.59
C ALA A 107 3.79 0.23 8.05
N PHE A 108 3.53 -0.73 8.94
CA PHE A 108 3.74 -0.58 10.39
C PHE A 108 5.08 -1.13 10.87
N GLY A 109 5.85 -1.78 9.99
CA GLY A 109 7.13 -2.39 10.35
C GLY A 109 8.10 -2.41 9.18
N ILE A 110 9.40 -2.30 9.49
CA ILE A 110 10.45 -2.26 8.47
C ILE A 110 10.52 -3.55 7.63
N MET A 111 10.26 -4.72 8.24
CA MET A 111 10.34 -6.00 7.54
C MET A 111 9.27 -6.12 6.45
N THR A 112 8.04 -5.69 6.74
CA THR A 112 6.95 -5.63 5.74
C THR A 112 7.35 -4.75 4.56
N VAL A 113 7.89 -3.56 4.84
CA VAL A 113 8.30 -2.65 3.75
C VAL A 113 9.46 -3.22 2.93
N LEU A 114 10.42 -3.90 3.55
CA LEU A 114 11.51 -4.57 2.84
C LEU A 114 11.00 -5.69 1.94
N ASN A 115 10.08 -6.51 2.43
CA ASN A 115 9.49 -7.62 1.68
C ASN A 115 8.63 -7.12 0.51
N GLU A 116 7.96 -5.97 0.66
CA GLU A 116 7.22 -5.31 -0.42
C GLU A 116 8.14 -4.72 -1.49
N LEU A 117 9.18 -3.98 -1.10
CA LEU A 117 10.03 -3.23 -2.05
C LEU A 117 11.17 -4.05 -2.66
N LYS A 118 11.58 -5.12 -1.99
CA LYS A 118 12.64 -6.05 -2.37
C LYS A 118 13.93 -5.34 -2.82
N PRO A 119 14.55 -4.51 -1.96
CA PRO A 119 15.83 -3.90 -2.30
C PRO A 119 16.89 -4.98 -2.53
N ARG A 120 17.96 -4.61 -3.24
CA ARG A 120 19.06 -5.50 -3.62
C ARG A 120 20.31 -5.16 -2.82
N VAL A 121 21.24 -6.11 -2.70
CA VAL A 121 22.58 -5.81 -2.19
C VAL A 121 23.18 -4.60 -2.92
N GLY A 122 23.70 -3.66 -2.15
CA GLY A 122 24.25 -2.39 -2.61
C GLY A 122 23.23 -1.26 -2.74
N ASP A 123 21.92 -1.51 -2.63
CA ASP A 123 20.94 -0.42 -2.61
C ASP A 123 21.11 0.44 -1.35
N LEU A 124 21.28 1.76 -1.55
CA LEU A 124 21.10 2.75 -0.50
C LEU A 124 19.62 2.94 -0.25
N ILE A 125 19.21 2.73 1.00
CA ILE A 125 17.81 2.84 1.41
C ILE A 125 17.64 3.90 2.50
N THR A 126 16.54 4.63 2.41
CA THR A 126 16.13 5.62 3.39
C THR A 126 14.82 5.19 4.01
N LYS A 127 14.85 4.79 5.28
CA LYS A 127 13.65 4.55 6.08
C LYS A 127 13.19 5.86 6.69
N THR A 128 11.90 6.13 6.62
CA THR A 128 11.24 7.21 7.34
C THR A 128 10.23 6.68 8.32
N THR A 129 10.12 7.40 9.44
CA THR A 129 9.11 7.22 10.45
C THR A 129 8.29 8.50 10.51
N TRP A 130 6.98 8.36 10.29
CA TRP A 130 6.02 9.45 10.34
C TRP A 130 5.11 9.25 11.51
N GLN A 131 4.93 10.31 12.31
CA GLN A 131 4.09 10.29 13.49
C GLN A 131 2.83 11.12 13.26
N LEU A 132 1.73 10.65 13.81
CA LEU A 132 0.47 11.39 13.83
C LEU A 132 0.61 12.63 14.73
N LYS A 133 0.30 13.83 14.22
CA LYS A 133 0.53 15.13 14.91
C LYS A 133 -0.33 15.36 16.16
N SER A 134 -1.37 14.57 16.37
CA SER A 134 -2.36 14.73 17.46
C SER A 134 -3.23 13.47 17.58
N GLU A 135 -4.17 13.44 18.53
CA GLU A 135 -5.16 12.36 18.71
C GLU A 135 -6.22 12.30 17.60
N GLN A 136 -5.80 12.29 16.32
CA GLN A 136 -6.66 12.23 15.15
C GLN A 136 -6.85 10.80 14.65
N THR A 137 -8.06 10.48 14.19
CA THR A 137 -8.32 9.22 13.48
C THR A 137 -8.14 9.41 11.97
N LEU A 138 -7.98 8.30 11.25
CA LEU A 138 -8.22 8.24 9.81
C LEU A 138 -9.55 7.55 9.57
N LYS A 139 -10.40 8.12 8.72
CA LYS A 139 -11.52 7.37 8.12
C LYS A 139 -10.98 6.48 7.02
N PHE A 140 -11.10 5.17 7.17
CA PHE A 140 -10.45 4.22 6.26
C PHE A 140 -11.34 3.05 5.87
N CYS A 141 -11.01 2.44 4.72
CA CYS A 141 -11.60 1.20 4.27
C CYS A 141 -10.59 0.06 4.43
N PRO A 142 -10.83 -0.93 5.29
CA PRO A 142 -10.01 -2.14 5.33
C PRO A 142 -10.32 -3.03 4.13
N ILE A 143 -9.32 -3.68 3.55
CA ILE A 143 -9.48 -4.79 2.61
C ILE A 143 -9.37 -6.08 3.42
N PHE A 144 -10.47 -6.81 3.51
CA PHE A 144 -10.63 -7.99 4.38
C PHE A 144 -11.23 -9.16 3.58
N ARG A 145 -11.70 -10.23 4.22
CA ARG A 145 -12.16 -11.52 3.64
C ARG A 145 -11.08 -12.55 3.34
N ASN A 146 -9.88 -12.14 2.93
CA ASN A 146 -8.79 -13.06 2.62
C ASN A 146 -7.88 -13.27 3.84
N GLN A 147 -7.64 -14.53 4.20
CA GLN A 147 -6.74 -14.93 5.28
C GLN A 147 -5.49 -15.60 4.69
N PRO A 148 -4.37 -15.64 5.43
CA PRO A 148 -3.22 -16.45 5.06
C PRO A 148 -3.59 -17.93 4.83
N ASP A 149 -2.83 -18.62 4.00
CA ASP A 149 -2.99 -20.06 3.78
C ASP A 149 -2.47 -20.86 4.99
N GLY A 150 -3.08 -22.02 5.25
CA GLY A 150 -2.68 -22.95 6.32
C GLY A 150 -3.25 -22.57 7.70
N ASP A 151 -2.52 -22.91 8.78
CA ASP A 151 -2.95 -22.67 10.17
C ASP A 151 -2.63 -21.26 10.70
N VAL A 152 -2.17 -20.35 9.82
CA VAL A 152 -1.82 -18.98 10.20
C VAL A 152 -3.04 -18.09 10.05
N ILE A 153 -3.41 -17.39 11.12
CA ILE A 153 -4.50 -16.42 11.13
C ILE A 153 -3.90 -15.02 11.21
N ASN A 154 -4.35 -14.12 10.34
CA ASN A 154 -4.16 -12.69 10.57
C ASN A 154 -5.25 -12.22 11.55
N PRO A 155 -4.91 -11.88 12.81
CA PRO A 155 -5.89 -11.57 13.85
C PRO A 155 -6.70 -10.32 13.50
N ARG A 156 -6.07 -9.28 12.94
CA ARG A 156 -6.75 -8.04 12.58
C ARG A 156 -7.74 -8.24 11.44
N THR A 157 -7.37 -9.00 10.42
CA THR A 157 -8.30 -9.36 9.35
C THR A 157 -9.45 -10.22 9.87
N PHE A 158 -9.20 -11.08 10.86
CA PHE A 158 -10.24 -11.88 11.49
C PHE A 158 -11.23 -11.02 12.28
N GLU A 159 -10.73 -10.08 13.09
CA GLU A 159 -11.56 -9.10 13.83
C GLU A 159 -12.40 -8.24 12.88
N ILE A 160 -11.80 -7.71 11.82
CA ILE A 160 -12.52 -6.92 10.79
C ILE A 160 -13.62 -7.74 10.13
N ASN A 161 -13.37 -9.02 9.83
CA ASN A 161 -14.40 -9.91 9.31
C ASN A 161 -15.55 -10.11 10.30
N GLN A 162 -15.28 -10.25 11.60
CA GLN A 162 -16.33 -10.38 12.60
C GLN A 162 -17.19 -9.12 12.69
N GLU A 163 -16.57 -7.93 12.72
CA GLU A 163 -17.30 -6.66 12.74
C GLU A 163 -18.17 -6.51 11.49
N PHE A 164 -17.64 -6.86 10.31
CA PHE A 164 -18.40 -6.85 9.08
C PHE A 164 -19.62 -7.78 9.12
N GLU A 165 -19.46 -9.02 9.57
CA GLU A 165 -20.56 -9.99 9.69
C GLU A 165 -21.63 -9.55 10.69
N LYS A 166 -21.26 -8.80 11.74
CA LYS A 166 -22.22 -8.17 12.68
C LYS A 166 -23.06 -7.12 11.96
N LEU A 167 -22.44 -6.25 11.16
CA LEU A 167 -23.13 -5.14 10.48
C LEU A 167 -24.14 -5.60 9.43
N ILE A 168 -23.83 -6.67 8.70
CA ILE A 168 -24.70 -7.19 7.64
C ILE A 168 -25.66 -8.29 8.11
N ARG A 169 -25.70 -8.58 9.42
CA ARG A 169 -26.45 -9.72 9.98
C ARG A 169 -27.93 -9.68 9.63
N ASP A 170 -28.53 -8.51 9.79
CA ASP A 170 -29.97 -8.30 9.68
C ASP A 170 -30.39 -7.87 8.26
N TYR A 171 -29.45 -7.88 7.31
CA TYR A 171 -29.74 -7.55 5.92
C TYR A 171 -30.51 -8.70 5.26
N PRO A 172 -31.44 -8.41 4.33
CA PRO A 172 -32.08 -9.45 3.53
C PRO A 172 -31.06 -10.35 2.84
N LYS A 173 -31.33 -11.65 2.79
CA LYS A 173 -30.42 -12.70 2.29
C LYS A 173 -29.75 -12.32 0.96
N ASN A 174 -30.53 -11.82 0.01
CA ASN A 174 -30.05 -11.50 -1.34
C ASN A 174 -29.11 -10.29 -1.36
N ILE A 175 -29.42 -9.24 -0.59
CA ILE A 175 -28.53 -8.07 -0.43
C ILE A 175 -27.26 -8.47 0.30
N LYS A 176 -27.39 -9.24 1.39
CA LYS A 176 -26.25 -9.76 2.14
C LYS A 176 -25.31 -10.56 1.23
N SER A 177 -25.85 -11.43 0.38
CA SER A 177 -25.06 -12.20 -0.59
C SER A 177 -24.28 -11.29 -1.55
N GLN A 178 -24.94 -10.30 -2.15
CA GLN A 178 -24.26 -9.39 -3.08
C GLN A 178 -23.13 -8.59 -2.41
N ILE A 179 -23.37 -8.10 -1.19
CA ILE A 179 -22.35 -7.39 -0.39
C ILE A 179 -21.16 -8.31 -0.09
N LEU A 180 -21.42 -9.55 0.32
CA LEU A 180 -20.36 -10.55 0.58
C LEU A 180 -19.55 -10.87 -0.67
N ASP A 181 -20.22 -11.09 -1.79
CA ASP A 181 -19.59 -11.43 -3.07
C ASP A 181 -18.73 -10.28 -3.59
N LEU A 182 -19.21 -9.03 -3.46
CA LEU A 182 -18.44 -7.83 -3.80
C LEU A 182 -17.22 -7.67 -2.89
N ALA A 183 -17.40 -7.74 -1.57
CA ALA A 183 -16.30 -7.60 -0.61
C ALA A 183 -15.21 -8.66 -0.86
N LYS A 184 -15.60 -9.90 -1.15
CA LYS A 184 -14.67 -10.98 -1.52
C LYS A 184 -13.96 -10.69 -2.85
N PHE A 185 -14.66 -10.19 -3.86
CA PHE A 185 -14.03 -9.85 -5.13
C PHE A 185 -13.00 -8.71 -5.01
N ILE A 186 -13.31 -7.68 -4.22
CA ILE A 186 -12.37 -6.61 -3.90
C ILE A 186 -11.14 -7.21 -3.20
N ALA A 187 -11.34 -8.05 -2.19
CA ALA A 187 -10.26 -8.74 -1.49
C ALA A 187 -9.34 -9.53 -2.43
N ASP A 188 -9.91 -10.33 -3.32
CA ASP A 188 -9.18 -11.14 -4.29
C ASP A 188 -8.36 -10.27 -5.25
N SER A 189 -8.92 -9.12 -5.66
CA SER A 189 -8.23 -8.15 -6.52
C SER A 189 -7.00 -7.55 -5.84
N PHE A 190 -7.07 -7.31 -4.53
CA PHE A 190 -5.94 -6.80 -3.73
C PHE A 190 -4.96 -7.89 -3.33
N SER A 191 -5.40 -9.14 -3.17
CA SER A 191 -4.56 -10.28 -2.77
C SER A 191 -3.90 -11.00 -3.94
N LYS A 192 -4.20 -10.62 -5.20
CA LYS A 192 -3.60 -11.22 -6.39
C LYS A 192 -2.07 -11.20 -6.29
N ARG A 193 -1.47 -12.39 -6.41
CA ARG A 193 -0.01 -12.56 -6.52
C ARG A 193 0.41 -12.19 -7.93
N ILE A 194 1.39 -11.31 -8.02
CA ILE A 194 1.88 -10.79 -9.29
C ILE A 194 3.32 -11.28 -9.44
N THR A 195 3.49 -12.17 -10.40
CA THR A 195 4.77 -12.83 -10.72
C THR A 195 5.48 -12.16 -11.89
N SER A 196 4.76 -11.33 -12.66
CA SER A 196 5.29 -10.60 -13.80
C SER A 196 5.56 -9.13 -13.46
N ASN A 197 6.42 -8.46 -14.22
CA ASN A 197 6.59 -7.00 -14.13
C ASN A 197 5.45 -6.21 -14.81
N ASN A 198 4.32 -6.86 -15.12
CA ASN A 198 3.17 -6.22 -15.75
C ASN A 198 2.33 -5.47 -14.71
N HIS A 199 2.45 -4.14 -14.69
CA HIS A 199 1.66 -3.31 -13.78
C HIS A 199 0.14 -3.37 -14.07
N LEU A 200 -0.28 -3.83 -15.25
CA LEU A 200 -1.71 -3.96 -15.58
C LEU A 200 -2.41 -5.03 -14.75
N ASP A 201 -1.67 -5.93 -14.10
CA ASP A 201 -2.23 -6.87 -13.14
C ASP A 201 -2.89 -6.18 -11.94
N TYR A 202 -2.60 -4.90 -11.70
CA TYR A 202 -3.20 -4.08 -10.65
C TYR A 202 -4.47 -3.32 -11.08
N VAL A 203 -4.93 -3.43 -12.34
CA VAL A 203 -6.06 -2.60 -12.83
C VAL A 203 -7.32 -2.74 -11.96
N PHE A 204 -7.65 -3.96 -11.51
CA PHE A 204 -8.83 -4.19 -10.68
C PHE A 204 -8.68 -3.60 -9.27
N SER A 205 -7.57 -3.83 -8.58
CA SER A 205 -7.34 -3.26 -7.24
C SER A 205 -7.24 -1.73 -7.30
N ALA A 206 -6.54 -1.19 -8.29
CA ALA A 206 -6.45 0.25 -8.52
C ALA A 206 -7.81 0.89 -8.82
N TYR A 207 -8.66 0.23 -9.61
CA TYR A 207 -10.02 0.71 -9.88
C TYR A 207 -10.83 0.80 -8.58
N PHE A 208 -10.83 -0.26 -7.78
CA PHE A 208 -11.54 -0.26 -6.50
C PHE A 208 -10.97 0.75 -5.52
N ALA A 209 -9.65 0.91 -5.47
CA ALA A 209 -9.02 1.93 -4.65
C ALA A 209 -9.42 3.35 -5.05
N SER A 210 -9.47 3.65 -6.35
CA SER A 210 -9.92 4.95 -6.84
C SER A 210 -11.41 5.18 -6.54
N LYS A 211 -12.27 4.16 -6.71
CA LYS A 211 -13.66 4.21 -6.25
C LYS A 211 -13.76 4.53 -4.76
N ILE A 212 -12.99 3.83 -3.92
CA ILE A 212 -12.97 4.03 -2.46
C ILE A 212 -12.51 5.44 -2.10
N PHE A 213 -11.41 5.90 -2.67
CA PHE A 213 -10.86 7.21 -2.37
C PHE A 213 -11.72 8.35 -2.91
N ASN A 214 -12.22 8.26 -4.14
CA ASN A 214 -12.72 9.44 -4.86
C ASN A 214 -14.26 9.51 -4.94
N GLU A 215 -14.96 8.38 -4.84
CA GLU A 215 -16.42 8.33 -5.06
C GLU A 215 -17.17 7.83 -3.82
N PHE A 216 -16.68 6.78 -3.19
CA PHE A 216 -17.33 6.16 -2.04
C PHE A 216 -17.35 7.12 -0.84
N GLU A 217 -18.46 7.15 -0.10
CA GLU A 217 -18.66 8.08 1.01
C GLU A 217 -18.38 9.54 0.62
N ASN A 218 -18.75 9.93 -0.61
CA ASN A 218 -18.49 11.24 -1.22
C ASN A 218 -17.00 11.62 -1.22
N GLY A 219 -16.11 10.64 -1.35
CA GLY A 219 -14.67 10.83 -1.33
C GLY A 219 -14.11 11.21 0.05
N SER A 220 -14.84 10.95 1.14
CA SER A 220 -14.36 11.23 2.51
C SER A 220 -13.37 10.19 3.05
N ILE A 221 -13.19 9.05 2.39
CA ILE A 221 -12.23 8.03 2.81
C ILE A 221 -10.80 8.54 2.65
N GLU A 222 -10.01 8.44 3.71
CA GLU A 222 -8.66 9.00 3.80
C GLU A 222 -7.57 7.96 3.57
N ALA A 223 -7.85 6.71 3.94
CA ALA A 223 -6.90 5.62 3.82
C ALA A 223 -7.55 4.30 3.39
N ILE A 224 -6.74 3.43 2.80
CA ILE A 224 -7.06 2.03 2.53
C ILE A 224 -6.04 1.19 3.30
N TYR A 225 -6.55 0.34 4.19
CA TYR A 225 -5.76 -0.60 4.96
C TYR A 225 -5.85 -1.96 4.27
N TYR A 226 -4.74 -2.56 3.86
CA TYR A 226 -4.79 -3.76 3.01
C TYR A 226 -3.69 -4.77 3.35
N PRO A 227 -3.93 -6.08 3.13
CA PRO A 227 -2.97 -7.10 3.48
C PRO A 227 -1.73 -7.08 2.58
N SER A 228 -0.58 -7.40 3.15
CA SER A 228 0.68 -7.60 2.43
C SER A 228 0.66 -8.94 1.72
N VAL A 229 0.64 -8.91 0.38
CA VAL A 229 0.69 -10.14 -0.43
C VAL A 229 2.07 -10.79 -0.38
N GLN A 230 3.14 -9.98 -0.24
CA GLN A 230 4.50 -10.51 -0.14
C GLN A 230 4.70 -11.29 1.16
N ASP A 231 4.04 -10.88 2.24
CA ASP A 231 4.05 -11.58 3.53
C ASP A 231 2.91 -12.61 3.67
N LYS A 232 2.39 -13.12 2.54
CA LYS A 232 1.31 -14.13 2.52
C LYS A 232 0.09 -13.71 3.36
N LEU A 233 -0.23 -12.41 3.36
CA LEU A 233 -1.34 -11.79 4.09
C LEU A 233 -1.16 -11.71 5.62
N SER A 234 0.05 -11.97 6.12
CA SER A 234 0.34 -12.01 7.57
C SER A 234 0.53 -10.62 8.19
N PHE A 235 0.91 -9.63 7.38
CA PHE A 235 1.10 -8.23 7.79
C PHE A 235 0.29 -7.31 6.90
N GLU A 236 0.21 -6.04 7.27
CA GLU A 236 -0.62 -5.05 6.60
C GLU A 236 0.16 -3.83 6.16
N ASN A 237 -0.33 -3.28 5.06
CA ASN A 237 0.11 -2.02 4.50
C ASN A 237 -1.03 -1.00 4.63
N ILE A 238 -0.67 0.26 4.46
CA ILE A 238 -1.62 1.36 4.41
C ILE A 238 -1.32 2.25 3.21
N ALA A 239 -2.38 2.63 2.50
CA ALA A 239 -2.34 3.63 1.46
C ALA A 239 -3.13 4.85 1.94
N ILE A 240 -2.52 6.05 1.96
CA ILE A 240 -3.14 7.27 2.48
C ILE A 240 -3.20 8.33 1.40
N LYS A 241 -4.32 9.04 1.31
CA LYS A 241 -4.45 10.22 0.46
C LYS A 241 -3.38 11.27 0.80
N PRO A 242 -2.73 11.87 -0.21
CA PRO A 242 -1.80 12.98 -0.05
C PRO A 242 -2.25 14.07 0.92
N SER A 243 -3.47 14.58 0.76
CA SER A 243 -4.02 15.66 1.58
C SER A 243 -4.16 15.27 3.05
N SER A 244 -4.74 14.09 3.33
CA SER A 244 -4.87 13.57 4.69
C SER A 244 -3.51 13.31 5.32
N PHE A 245 -2.55 12.77 4.55
CA PHE A 245 -1.21 12.52 5.06
C PHE A 245 -0.50 13.82 5.48
N ASP A 246 -0.45 14.81 4.58
CA ASP A 246 0.24 16.08 4.84
C ASP A 246 -0.40 16.86 6.00
N GLN A 247 -1.72 16.77 6.14
CA GLN A 247 -2.44 17.37 7.26
C GLN A 247 -2.10 16.67 8.58
N LYS A 248 -2.17 15.33 8.63
CA LYS A 248 -2.23 14.56 9.88
C LYS A 248 -0.90 14.03 10.37
N TYR A 249 0.11 13.88 9.50
CA TYR A 249 1.40 13.28 9.84
C TYR A 249 2.56 14.26 9.71
N GLU A 250 3.56 14.06 10.55
CA GLU A 250 4.86 14.75 10.49
C GLU A 250 6.01 13.77 10.48
N LEU A 251 7.11 14.18 9.85
CA LEU A 251 8.33 13.37 9.80
C LEU A 251 9.07 13.52 11.11
N VAL A 252 9.35 12.41 11.79
CA VAL A 252 10.04 12.41 13.09
C VAL A 252 11.41 11.76 13.04
N GLU A 253 11.65 10.88 12.08
CA GLU A 253 12.94 10.19 11.95
C GLU A 253 13.20 9.77 10.50
N VAL A 254 14.46 9.92 10.09
CA VAL A 254 15.01 9.36 8.87
C VAL A 254 16.23 8.51 9.23
N LYS A 255 16.29 7.28 8.74
CA LYS A 255 17.42 6.36 8.91
C LYS A 255 17.94 5.93 7.54
N GLU A 256 19.25 6.02 7.37
CA GLU A 256 19.92 5.61 6.15
C GLU A 256 20.68 4.32 6.39
N SER A 257 20.50 3.35 5.51
CA SER A 257 21.18 2.06 5.55
C SER A 257 21.57 1.60 4.14
N VAL A 258 22.55 0.71 4.04
CA VAL A 258 22.85 -0.02 2.79
C VAL A 258 22.53 -1.49 2.96
N ILE A 259 21.90 -2.10 1.96
CA ILE A 259 21.64 -3.54 1.97
C ILE A 259 22.94 -4.30 1.70
N THR A 260 23.31 -5.20 2.61
CA THR A 260 24.52 -6.02 2.50
C THR A 260 24.20 -7.48 2.19
N VAL A 261 23.01 -7.95 2.56
CA VAL A 261 22.50 -9.28 2.21
C VAL A 261 21.01 -9.20 1.90
N ASP A 262 20.57 -9.97 0.89
CA ASP A 262 19.15 -10.15 0.59
C ASP A 262 18.79 -11.64 0.41
N PRO A 263 17.49 -12.01 0.42
CA PRO A 263 17.05 -13.41 0.36
C PRO A 263 17.52 -14.21 -0.86
N ARG A 264 17.93 -13.57 -1.96
CA ARG A 264 18.41 -14.28 -3.17
C ARG A 264 19.82 -14.82 -3.01
N ASN A 265 20.58 -14.33 -2.04
CA ASN A 265 21.92 -14.83 -1.73
C ASN A 265 21.92 -16.10 -0.86
N GLY A 266 20.78 -16.81 -0.76
CA GLY A 266 20.62 -17.99 0.10
C GLY A 266 20.43 -17.66 1.59
N SER A 267 20.37 -16.38 1.96
CA SER A 267 20.04 -15.91 3.30
C SER A 267 18.55 -16.07 3.61
N ARG A 268 18.21 -16.27 4.89
CA ARG A 268 16.82 -16.29 5.38
C ARG A 268 16.17 -14.90 5.48
N GLY A 269 16.88 -13.82 5.15
CA GLY A 269 16.36 -12.45 5.23
C GLY A 269 17.34 -11.38 4.77
N TYR A 270 16.92 -10.12 4.99
CA TYR A 270 17.73 -8.94 4.73
C TYR A 270 18.74 -8.70 5.87
N LEU A 271 19.97 -8.34 5.50
CA LEU A 271 20.92 -7.67 6.39
C LEU A 271 21.25 -6.29 5.82
N MET A 272 21.37 -5.32 6.72
CA MET A 272 21.65 -3.94 6.37
C MET A 272 22.68 -3.37 7.33
N ASP A 273 23.61 -2.59 6.79
CA ASP A 273 24.50 -1.76 7.60
C ASP A 273 23.86 -0.39 7.75
N GLY A 274 23.42 -0.06 8.96
CA GLY A 274 22.93 1.27 9.29
C GLY A 274 24.06 2.28 9.19
N LEU A 275 23.85 3.35 8.42
CA LEU A 275 24.85 4.39 8.20
C LEU A 275 24.66 5.54 9.19
N THR A 276 23.46 6.11 9.27
CA THR A 276 23.17 7.27 10.11
C THR A 276 21.66 7.41 10.38
N GLU A 277 21.29 8.34 11.27
CA GLU A 277 19.92 8.79 11.47
C GLU A 277 19.86 10.32 11.61
N CYS A 278 18.71 10.88 11.27
CA CYS A 278 18.40 12.30 11.46
C CYS A 278 17.00 12.45 12.06
N LYS A 279 16.88 13.34 13.05
CA LYS A 279 15.62 13.78 13.67
C LYS A 279 15.44 15.30 13.62
N SER A 280 16.30 15.98 12.86
CA SER A 280 16.34 17.43 12.74
C SER A 280 15.99 17.82 11.31
N PHE A 281 14.94 18.61 11.15
CA PHE A 281 14.39 18.96 9.85
C PHE A 281 14.16 20.46 9.77
N ASP A 282 14.51 21.05 8.63
CA ASP A 282 14.06 22.39 8.28
C ASP A 282 12.79 22.24 7.42
N PHE A 283 11.63 22.25 8.09
CA PHE A 283 10.34 22.11 7.42
C PHE A 283 10.01 23.31 6.53
N ALA A 284 10.59 24.49 6.78
CA ALA A 284 10.34 25.68 5.97
C ALA A 284 11.02 25.56 4.60
N SER A 285 12.26 25.07 4.55
CA SER A 285 12.97 24.80 3.29
C SER A 285 12.77 23.37 2.74
N GLY A 286 12.14 22.49 3.52
CA GLY A 286 11.92 21.08 3.16
C GLY A 286 13.18 20.22 3.22
N ARG A 287 14.16 20.58 4.05
CA ARG A 287 15.49 19.92 4.12
C ARG A 287 15.65 19.01 5.32
N ILE A 288 16.43 17.95 5.11
CA ILE A 288 16.89 17.04 6.16
C ILE A 288 18.26 17.52 6.63
N LEU A 289 18.41 17.75 7.93
CA LEU A 289 19.64 18.32 8.50
C LEU A 289 20.56 17.18 8.96
N TRP A 290 21.16 16.49 8.00
CA TRP A 290 22.11 15.41 8.27
C TRP A 290 23.33 15.93 9.05
N ASP A 291 23.73 15.20 10.08
CA ASP A 291 25.00 15.43 10.76
C ASP A 291 26.11 14.67 10.03
N SER A 292 26.97 15.40 9.32
CA SER A 292 28.08 14.85 8.54
C SER A 292 29.14 14.13 9.38
N LYS A 293 29.10 14.26 10.70
CA LYS A 293 30.02 13.57 11.62
C LYS A 293 29.40 12.35 12.30
N LYS A 294 28.07 12.19 12.23
CA LYS A 294 27.36 11.12 12.92
C LYS A 294 27.15 9.93 11.97
N PHE A 295 28.05 8.95 12.06
CA PHE A 295 27.90 7.65 11.42
C PHE A 295 28.00 6.53 12.45
N TYR A 296 27.23 5.45 12.25
CA TYR A 296 27.29 4.27 13.11
C TYR A 296 28.44 3.33 12.76
N GLN A 297 28.87 3.36 11.51
CA GLN A 297 29.97 2.53 11.01
C GLN A 297 31.31 3.16 11.36
N SER A 298 32.30 2.32 11.66
CA SER A 298 33.70 2.77 11.72
C SER A 298 34.12 3.42 10.40
N LYS A 299 35.06 4.36 10.45
CA LYS A 299 35.56 5.07 9.26
C LYS A 299 35.98 4.12 8.14
N ASP A 300 36.76 3.09 8.45
CA ASP A 300 37.24 2.12 7.47
C ASP A 300 36.10 1.32 6.83
N ARG A 301 35.10 0.91 7.62
CA ARG A 301 33.90 0.22 7.12
C ARG A 301 33.08 1.14 6.22
N LEU A 302 32.88 2.39 6.63
CA LEU A 302 32.14 3.38 5.85
C LEU A 302 32.83 3.66 4.51
N GLU A 303 34.14 3.90 4.49
CA GLU A 303 34.91 4.09 3.26
C GLU A 303 34.87 2.86 2.35
N LYS A 304 34.88 1.65 2.93
CA LYS A 304 34.68 0.42 2.17
C LYS A 304 33.29 0.40 1.53
N LEU A 305 32.22 0.65 2.29
CA LEU A 305 30.84 0.65 1.76
C LEU A 305 30.64 1.71 0.68
N ILE A 306 31.19 2.91 0.87
CA ILE A 306 31.15 4.01 -0.12
C ILE A 306 31.77 3.57 -1.44
N ARG A 307 32.96 2.94 -1.40
CA ARG A 307 33.64 2.46 -2.61
C ARG A 307 32.96 1.25 -3.24
N GLU A 308 32.53 0.29 -2.42
CA GLU A 308 31.96 -0.98 -2.87
C GLU A 308 30.58 -0.79 -3.53
N PHE A 309 29.77 0.15 -3.02
CA PHE A 309 28.40 0.37 -3.47
C PHE A 309 28.16 1.76 -4.08
N GLU A 310 29.24 2.49 -4.37
CA GLU A 310 29.21 3.81 -5.02
C GLU A 310 28.28 4.82 -4.31
N LEU A 311 28.34 4.86 -2.98
CA LEU A 311 27.45 5.68 -2.16
C LEU A 311 27.84 7.16 -2.23
N LYS A 312 26.88 8.02 -2.54
CA LYS A 312 27.03 9.49 -2.53
C LYS A 312 26.30 10.06 -1.32
N LEU A 313 27.04 10.30 -0.24
CA LEU A 313 26.48 10.68 1.09
C LEU A 313 26.53 12.19 1.39
N GLU A 314 26.90 12.99 0.39
CA GLU A 314 27.01 14.46 0.47
C GLU A 314 25.69 15.21 0.25
#